data_AF-A0A916JX33-F1
#
_entry.id   AF-A0A916JX33-F1
#
_cell.length_a   1.000
_cell.length_b   1.000
_cell.length_c   1.000
_cell.angle_alpha   90.00
_cell.angle_beta   90.00
_cell.angle_gamma   90.00
#
_symmetry.space_group_name_H-M   'P 1'
#
loop_
_entity.id
_entity.type
_entity.pdbx_description
1 polymer ?
#
loop_
_entity_poly.entity_id
_entity_poly.type
_entity_poly.pdbx_seq_one_letter_code
_entity_poly.pdbx_strand_id
1 'polypeptide(L)'
;MNPFRLASRVIAGPRLAPVAEPRAAHAVPWRITARSEYGVLEVEHAGGHPLRGVRFALAGEGMLGLSLPRTVHPGERVRVVLRGASAEGALTAPDTMLVLRWFEPDGTELLWPIAL
;
A
#
# COMPACT_ATOMS: atom_id res chain seq x y z
N MET A 1 -27.57 26.81 40.61
CA MET A 1 -26.63 26.13 41.54
C MET A 1 -26.45 24.70 41.04
N ASN A 2 -25.33 24.40 40.39
CA ASN A 2 -24.94 23.05 39.96
C ASN A 2 -23.40 22.98 39.95
N PRO A 3 -22.73 22.26 40.87
CA PRO A 3 -21.28 22.19 40.89
C PRO A 3 -20.83 21.03 39.99
N PHE A 4 -20.51 21.32 38.73
CA PHE A 4 -19.81 20.35 37.90
C PHE A 4 -18.40 20.14 38.46
N ARG A 5 -18.21 19.08 39.25
CA ARG A 5 -16.89 18.60 39.67
C ARG A 5 -16.21 17.97 38.45
N LEU A 6 -15.13 18.58 37.97
CA LEU A 6 -14.19 17.92 37.08
C LEU A 6 -13.54 16.76 37.85
N ALA A 7 -13.88 15.53 37.49
CA ALA A 7 -13.10 14.36 37.89
C ALA A 7 -11.87 14.29 36.98
N SER A 8 -10.74 14.81 37.45
CA SER A 8 -9.44 14.61 36.81
C SER A 8 -9.05 13.13 36.93
N ARG A 9 -9.21 12.38 35.83
CA ARG A 9 -8.60 11.05 35.70
C ARG A 9 -7.09 11.24 35.61
N VAL A 10 -6.35 10.69 36.56
CA VAL A 10 -4.91 10.51 36.45
C VAL A 10 -4.67 9.56 35.28
N ILE A 11 -4.18 10.09 34.16
CA ILE A 11 -3.68 9.28 33.05
C ILE A 11 -2.37 8.67 33.56
N ALA A 12 -2.32 7.33 33.63
CA ALA A 12 -1.09 6.63 33.96
C ALA A 12 0.02 7.08 32.99
N GLY A 13 1.20 7.41 33.54
CA GLY A 13 2.34 7.86 32.75
C GLY A 13 2.68 6.88 31.63
N PRO A 14 3.32 7.33 30.54
CA PRO A 14 3.59 6.51 29.38
C PRO A 14 4.36 5.26 29.81
N ARG A 15 3.73 4.09 29.65
CA ARG A 15 4.43 2.81 29.75
C ARG A 15 5.50 2.85 28.68
N LEU A 16 6.77 2.84 29.07
CA LEU A 16 7.87 2.69 28.11
C LEU A 16 7.63 1.37 27.37
N ALA A 17 7.18 1.48 26.11
CA ALA A 17 7.07 0.34 25.25
C ALA A 17 8.48 -0.26 25.13
N PRO A 18 8.63 -1.59 25.21
CA PRO A 18 9.92 -2.20 24.91
C PRO A 18 10.40 -1.67 23.55
N VAL A 19 11.67 -1.25 23.50
CA VAL A 19 12.31 -0.81 22.27
C VAL A 19 12.20 -1.98 21.30
N ALA A 20 11.36 -1.84 20.27
CA ALA A 20 11.23 -2.85 19.24
C ALA A 20 12.61 -3.04 18.62
N GLU A 21 13.09 -4.29 18.58
CA GLU A 21 14.31 -4.58 17.85
C GLU A 21 14.17 -4.05 16.41
N PRO A 22 15.23 -3.44 15.85
CA PRO A 22 15.17 -2.90 14.50
C PRO A 22 14.80 -4.03 13.55
N ARG A 23 13.58 -3.95 13.00
CA ARG A 23 13.09 -4.93 12.04
C ARG A 23 13.99 -4.88 10.82
N ALA A 24 14.52 -6.03 10.42
CA ALA A 24 15.36 -6.13 9.23
C ALA A 24 14.62 -5.53 8.02
N ALA A 25 15.34 -4.77 7.19
CA ALA A 25 14.75 -4.19 5.99
C ALA A 25 14.25 -5.31 5.07
N HIS A 26 12.99 -5.22 4.64
CA HIS A 26 12.43 -6.16 3.67
C HIS A 26 12.71 -5.65 2.26
N ALA A 27 13.34 -6.49 1.43
CA ALA A 27 13.50 -6.17 0.01
C ALA A 27 12.13 -6.13 -0.65
N VAL A 28 11.87 -5.11 -1.46
CA VAL A 28 10.64 -5.01 -2.26
C VAL A 28 10.91 -5.71 -3.60
N PRO A 29 10.29 -6.88 -3.86
CA PRO A 29 10.62 -7.71 -5.02
C PRO A 29 9.84 -7.25 -6.28
N TRP A 30 9.65 -5.95 -6.44
CA TRP A 30 8.81 -5.35 -7.47
C TRP A 30 9.56 -4.21 -8.15
N ARG A 31 9.32 -4.05 -9.45
CA ARG A 31 9.87 -2.96 -10.25
C ARG A 31 8.78 -2.36 -11.12
N ILE A 32 8.72 -1.04 -11.18
CA ILE A 32 7.88 -0.35 -12.16
C ILE A 32 8.60 -0.39 -13.50
N THR A 33 7.97 -0.97 -14.52
CA THR A 33 8.54 -1.11 -15.87
C THR A 33 7.99 -0.10 -16.85
N ALA A 34 6.77 0.39 -16.63
CA ALA A 34 6.16 1.42 -17.46
C ALA A 34 5.15 2.27 -16.69
N ARG A 35 5.07 3.55 -17.07
CA ARG A 35 4.02 4.50 -16.70
C ARG A 35 3.52 5.15 -17.98
N SER A 36 2.22 5.14 -18.22
CA SER A 36 1.61 5.86 -19.34
C SER A 36 0.79 7.04 -18.86
N GLU A 37 0.77 8.12 -19.65
CA GLU A 37 -0.09 9.30 -19.42
C GLU A 37 -1.58 8.96 -19.31
N TYR A 38 -2.00 7.81 -19.85
CA TYR A 38 -3.38 7.33 -19.84
C TYR A 38 -3.76 6.52 -18.59
N GLY A 39 -2.93 6.55 -17.55
CA GLY A 39 -3.21 5.86 -16.29
C GLY A 39 -2.90 4.36 -16.31
N VAL A 40 -1.97 3.91 -17.15
CA VAL A 40 -1.50 2.52 -17.13
C VAL A 40 -0.16 2.44 -16.40
N LEU A 41 -0.10 1.59 -15.39
CA LEU A 41 1.14 1.23 -14.70
C LEU A 41 1.45 -0.25 -14.98
N GLU A 42 2.70 -0.56 -15.28
CA GLU A 42 3.18 -1.94 -15.31
C GLU A 42 4.19 -2.17 -14.20
N VAL A 43 3.97 -3.26 -13.45
CA VAL A 43 4.84 -3.67 -12.36
C VAL A 43 5.29 -5.11 -12.60
N GLU A 44 6.60 -5.34 -12.58
CA GLU A 44 7.22 -6.64 -12.75
C GLU A 44 7.63 -7.23 -11.40
N HIS A 45 7.38 -8.52 -11.20
CA HIS A 45 7.92 -9.25 -10.07
C HIS A 45 9.38 -9.63 -10.33
N ALA A 46 10.32 -8.98 -9.64
CA ALA A 46 11.77 -9.15 -9.80
C ALA A 46 12.40 -10.08 -8.75
N GLY A 47 11.59 -10.83 -7.99
CA GLY A 47 12.06 -11.78 -6.98
C GLY A 47 12.27 -13.20 -7.52
N GLY A 48 12.69 -14.11 -6.63
CA GLY A 48 13.03 -15.50 -6.99
C GLY A 48 11.93 -16.54 -6.74
N HIS A 49 10.82 -16.18 -6.09
CA HIS A 49 9.78 -17.14 -5.69
C HIS A 49 8.38 -16.58 -5.94
N PRO A 50 7.37 -17.41 -6.24
CA PRO A 50 6.01 -16.93 -6.49
C PRO A 50 5.43 -16.17 -5.29
N LEU A 51 4.83 -15.01 -5.55
CA LEU A 51 4.14 -14.20 -4.55
C LEU A 51 2.64 -14.46 -4.58
N ARG A 52 2.01 -14.51 -3.41
CA ARG A 52 0.59 -14.84 -3.25
C ARG A 52 -0.22 -13.64 -2.79
N GLY A 53 -1.52 -13.68 -3.08
CA GLY A 53 -2.47 -12.67 -2.64
C GLY A 53 -2.17 -11.27 -3.21
N VAL A 54 -1.48 -11.21 -4.36
CA VAL A 54 -1.07 -9.97 -5.00
C VAL A 54 -2.30 -9.17 -5.39
N ARG A 55 -2.40 -7.94 -4.88
CA ARG A 55 -3.54 -7.05 -5.12
C ARG A 55 -3.13 -5.59 -5.08
N PHE A 56 -3.82 -4.79 -5.88
CA PHE A 56 -3.72 -3.33 -5.86
C PHE A 56 -4.89 -2.71 -5.12
N ALA A 57 -4.61 -1.62 -4.41
CA ALA A 57 -5.59 -0.73 -3.82
C ALA A 57 -5.23 0.73 -4.16
N LEU A 58 -6.23 1.58 -4.32
CA LEU A 58 -6.05 3.01 -4.54
C LEU A 58 -6.40 3.75 -3.25
N ALA A 59 -5.48 4.60 -2.80
CA ALA A 59 -5.72 5.57 -1.74
C ALA A 59 -5.75 6.96 -2.37
N GLY A 60 -6.78 7.76 -2.07
CA GLY A 60 -7.00 9.07 -2.70
C GLY A 60 -8.05 9.02 -3.81
N GLU A 61 -8.12 10.07 -4.62
CA GLU A 61 -9.10 10.21 -5.68
C GLU A 61 -8.79 9.34 -6.91
N GLY A 62 -9.84 8.87 -7.57
CA GLY A 62 -9.77 8.09 -8.80
C GLY A 62 -10.47 6.75 -8.70
N MET A 63 -10.33 5.95 -9.76
CA MET A 63 -10.92 4.63 -9.85
C MET A 63 -9.86 3.60 -10.23
N LEU A 64 -9.89 2.48 -9.51
CA LEU A 64 -9.12 1.28 -9.79
C LEU A 64 -10.08 0.14 -10.09
N GLY A 65 -9.86 -0.57 -11.20
CA GLY A 65 -10.61 -1.78 -11.51
C GLY A 65 -10.41 -2.84 -10.43
N LEU A 66 -11.50 -3.42 -9.93
CA LEU A 66 -11.42 -4.50 -8.95
C LEU A 66 -10.82 -5.75 -9.60
N SER A 67 -9.82 -6.34 -8.92
CA SER A 67 -9.26 -7.63 -9.29
C SER A 67 -9.29 -8.60 -8.11
N LEU A 68 -9.46 -9.89 -8.40
CA LEU A 68 -9.24 -10.93 -7.40
C LEU A 68 -7.76 -10.97 -7.01
N PRO A 69 -7.43 -11.33 -5.75
CA PRO A 69 -6.06 -11.63 -5.39
C PRO A 69 -5.52 -12.75 -6.28
N ARG A 70 -4.29 -12.61 -6.75
CA ARG A 70 -3.67 -13.60 -7.64
C ARG A 70 -2.28 -14.00 -7.18
N THR A 71 -1.81 -15.14 -7.68
CA THR A 71 -0.39 -15.51 -7.61
C THR A 71 0.34 -14.81 -8.76
N VAL A 72 1.56 -14.33 -8.49
CA VAL A 72 2.45 -13.76 -9.51
C VAL A 72 3.79 -14.48 -9.46
N HIS A 73 4.22 -15.03 -10.59
CA HIS A 73 5.48 -15.76 -10.73
C HIS A 73 6.65 -14.83 -11.06
N PRO A 74 7.90 -15.22 -10.77
CA PRO A 74 9.09 -14.46 -11.14
C PRO A 74 9.10 -14.02 -12.61
N GLY A 75 9.39 -12.74 -12.86
CA GLY A 75 9.40 -12.13 -14.19
C GLY A 75 8.03 -11.79 -14.77
N GLU A 76 6.92 -12.19 -14.13
CA GLU A 76 5.60 -11.79 -14.60
C GLU A 76 5.34 -10.30 -14.38
N ARG A 77 4.60 -9.72 -15.33
CA ARG A 77 4.15 -8.33 -15.27
C ARG A 77 2.68 -8.25 -14.92
N VAL A 78 2.37 -7.30 -14.06
CA VAL A 78 1.01 -6.93 -13.71
C VAL A 78 0.74 -5.56 -14.30
N ARG A 79 -0.25 -5.51 -15.19
CA ARG A 79 -0.75 -4.27 -15.74
C ARG A 79 -1.92 -3.78 -14.89
N VAL A 80 -1.83 -2.53 -14.45
CA VAL A 80 -2.83 -1.84 -13.64
C VAL A 80 -3.36 -0.66 -14.43
N VAL A 81 -4.68 -0.51 -14.46
CA VAL A 81 -5.34 0.60 -15.13
C VAL A 81 -6.05 1.43 -14.08
N LEU A 82 -5.69 2.71 -14.06
CA LEU A 82 -6.21 3.74 -13.19
C LEU A 82 -6.99 4.74 -14.04
N ARG A 83 -8.10 5.25 -13.50
CA ARG A 83 -8.86 6.34 -14.11
C ARG A 83 -8.91 7.51 -13.13
N GLY A 84 -8.66 8.71 -13.64
CA GLY A 84 -8.74 9.93 -12.83
C GLY A 84 -10.18 10.20 -12.38
N ALA A 85 -10.33 10.93 -11.28
CA ALA A 85 -11.64 11.43 -10.86
C ALA A 85 -12.07 12.66 -11.68
N SER A 86 -11.11 13.40 -12.24
CA SER A 86 -11.31 14.55 -13.12
C SER A 86 -10.68 14.31 -14.51
N ALA A 87 -10.72 15.31 -15.39
CA ALA A 87 -10.06 15.26 -16.70
C ALA A 87 -8.51 15.24 -16.61
N GLU A 88 -7.95 15.60 -15.45
CA GLU A 88 -6.54 15.42 -15.14
C GLU A 88 -6.28 13.93 -14.90
N GLY A 89 -5.30 13.36 -15.59
CA GLY A 89 -5.04 11.92 -15.59
C GLY A 89 -4.83 11.36 -14.17
N ALA A 90 -5.13 10.08 -13.98
CA ALA A 90 -5.03 9.41 -12.67
C ALA A 90 -3.63 9.46 -12.04
N LEU A 91 -2.59 9.74 -12.84
CA LEU A 91 -1.20 9.80 -12.41
C LEU A 91 -0.74 11.19 -11.95
N THR A 92 -1.61 12.21 -12.00
CA THR A 92 -1.22 13.58 -11.65
C THR A 92 -1.90 14.11 -10.39
N ALA A 93 -2.74 13.30 -9.74
CA ALA A 93 -3.41 13.67 -8.50
C ALA A 93 -2.40 13.63 -7.32
N PRO A 94 -2.12 14.77 -6.66
CA PRO A 94 -1.04 14.89 -5.68
C PRO A 94 -1.30 14.12 -4.37
N ASP A 95 -2.55 13.75 -4.10
CA ASP A 95 -3.01 13.02 -2.93
C ASP A 95 -3.36 11.55 -3.23
N THR A 96 -3.10 11.07 -4.46
CA THR A 96 -3.41 9.71 -4.87
C THR A 96 -2.17 8.82 -4.89
N MET A 97 -2.30 7.62 -4.31
CA MET A 97 -1.27 6.61 -4.22
C MET A 97 -1.82 5.23 -4.53
N LEU A 98 -1.09 4.46 -5.34
CA LEU A 98 -1.37 3.06 -5.56
C LEU A 98 -0.61 2.23 -4.52
N VAL A 99 -1.30 1.28 -3.88
CA VAL A 99 -0.68 0.39 -2.91
C VAL A 99 -0.71 -1.03 -3.46
N LEU A 100 0.48 -1.62 -3.62
CA LEU A 100 0.63 -3.03 -3.95
C LEU A 100 0.77 -3.85 -2.67
N ARG A 101 -0.06 -4.87 -2.52
CA ARG A 101 -0.10 -5.78 -1.38
C ARG A 101 0.22 -7.20 -1.83
N TRP A 102 1.02 -7.92 -1.05
CA TRP A 102 1.28 -9.36 -1.24
C TRP A 102 1.62 -10.04 0.08
N PHE A 103 1.72 -11.36 0.05
CA PHE A 103 2.14 -12.19 1.17
C PHE A 103 3.43 -12.94 0.84
N GLU A 104 4.37 -12.91 1.78
CA GLU A 104 5.55 -13.77 1.78
C GLU A 104 5.17 -15.24 2.11
N PRO A 105 6.05 -16.22 1.83
CA PRO A 105 5.77 -17.64 2.11
C PRO A 105 5.45 -17.95 3.58
N ASP A 106 5.93 -17.13 4.51
CA ASP A 106 5.67 -17.26 5.96
C ASP A 106 4.34 -16.62 6.39
N GLY A 107 3.58 -16.05 5.45
CA GLY A 107 2.33 -15.35 5.72
C GLY A 107 2.49 -13.89 6.11
N THR A 108 3.71 -13.35 6.13
CA THR A 108 3.95 -11.92 6.36
C THR A 108 3.31 -11.11 5.24
N GLU A 109 2.41 -10.21 5.59
CA GLU A 109 1.82 -9.24 4.64
C GLU A 109 2.77 -8.06 4.45
N LEU A 110 3.05 -7.74 3.19
CA LEU A 110 3.85 -6.58 2.81
C LEU A 110 3.04 -5.64 1.92
N LEU A 111 3.28 -4.34 2.11
CA LEU A 111 2.66 -3.26 1.37
C LEU A 111 3.76 -2.40 0.75
N TRP A 112 3.64 -2.13 -0.55
CA TRP A 112 4.50 -1.19 -1.24
C TRP A 112 3.67 -0.01 -1.78
N PRO A 113 3.84 1.18 -1.17
CA PRO A 113 3.26 2.41 -1.71
C PRO A 113 3.98 2.83 -3.00
N ILE A 114 3.20 3.14 -4.02
CA ILE A 114 3.65 3.62 -5.32
C ILE A 114 3.05 5.02 -5.53
N ALA A 115 3.91 6.04 -5.44
CA ALA A 115 3.54 7.39 -5.83
C ALA A 115 3.16 7.40 -7.32
N LEU A 116 2.06 8.05 -7.65
CA LEU A 116 1.51 8.09 -9.01
C LEU A 116 2.09 9.25 -9.82
#